data_AF-A0A7V0NEU7-F1
#
_entry.id   AF-A0A7V0NEU7-F1
#
_cell.length_a   1.000
_cell.length_b   1.000
_cell.length_c   1.000
_cell.angle_alpha   90.00
_cell.angle_beta   90.00
_cell.angle_gamma   90.00
#
_symmetry.space_group_name_H-M   'P 1'
#
loop_
_entity.id
_entity.type
_entity.pdbx_description
1 polymer ?
#
loop_
_entity_poly.entity_id
_entity_poly.type
_entity_poly.pdbx_seq_one_letter_code
_entity_poly.pdbx_strand_id
1 'polypeptide(L)'
;MYLRENPFYLPFIFPLKPLLSKIKKVISFEKYGGAPILGVNGYVFKTHGRATPEAIKNSLKKLYFFVKNDFLKRLKEGGERYGI
;
A
#
# COMPACT_ATOMS: atom_id res chain seq x y z
N MET A 1 13.26 12.21 22.92
CA MET A 1 13.80 11.24 23.90
C MET A 1 13.68 11.86 25.30
N TYR A 2 12.44 12.24 25.72
CA TYR A 2 12.17 13.01 26.95
C TYR A 2 11.09 12.34 27.83
N LEU A 3 10.46 11.27 27.35
CA LEU A 3 9.33 10.61 28.00
C LEU A 3 9.73 9.56 29.05
N ARG A 4 11.01 9.14 29.08
CA ARG A 4 11.48 8.02 29.91
C ARG A 4 11.92 8.39 31.32
N GLU A 5 11.99 9.68 31.64
CA GLU A 5 12.52 10.18 32.91
C GLU A 5 11.47 10.25 34.02
N ASN A 6 10.18 10.11 33.70
CA ASN A 6 9.08 10.21 34.67
C ASN A 6 8.38 8.86 34.90
N PRO A 7 8.47 8.21 36.07
CA PRO A 7 7.92 6.87 36.30
C PRO A 7 6.40 6.73 36.06
N PHE A 8 5.68 7.86 35.97
CA PHE A 8 4.25 7.94 35.70
C PHE A 8 3.86 8.05 34.21
N TYR A 9 4.79 7.91 33.25
CA TYR A 9 4.47 8.05 31.81
C TYR A 9 3.64 6.87 31.24
N LEU A 10 3.73 5.68 31.84
CA LEU A 10 3.07 4.46 31.36
C LEU A 10 1.54 4.59 31.23
N PRO A 11 0.80 5.07 32.25
CA PRO A 11 -0.66 5.25 32.15
C PRO A 11 -1.06 6.27 31.07
N PHE A 12 -0.19 7.22 30.71
CA PHE A 12 -0.46 8.20 29.65
C PHE A 12 -0.27 7.62 28.23
N ILE A 13 0.65 6.66 28.07
CA ILE A 13 0.95 6.03 26.77
C ILE A 13 0.01 4.85 26.46
N PHE A 14 -0.45 4.12 27.47
CA PHE A 14 -1.34 2.96 27.30
C PHE A 14 -2.60 3.25 26.46
N PRO A 15 -3.36 4.34 26.68
CA PRO A 15 -4.54 4.66 25.87
C PRO A 15 -4.22 5.12 24.43
N LEU A 16 -2.96 5.51 24.13
CA LEU A 16 -2.54 5.90 22.78
C LEU A 16 -2.27 4.69 21.87
N LYS A 17 -2.02 3.50 22.44
CA LYS A 17 -1.78 2.26 21.67
C LYS A 17 -2.88 1.91 20.65
N PRO A 18 -4.19 1.94 20.97
CA PRO A 18 -5.24 1.65 19.99
C PRO A 18 -5.28 2.67 18.84
N LEU A 19 -5.03 3.94 19.13
CA LEU A 19 -4.96 4.98 18.10
C LEU A 19 -3.79 4.75 17.15
N LEU A 20 -2.60 4.50 17.69
CA LEU A 20 -1.39 4.19 16.92
C LEU A 20 -1.57 2.92 16.06
N SER A 21 -2.27 1.91 16.57
CA SER A 21 -2.62 0.70 15.80
C SER A 21 -3.53 0.99 14.61
N LYS A 22 -4.55 1.85 14.79
CA LYS A 22 -5.43 2.28 13.70
C LYS A 22 -4.67 3.08 12.64
N ILE A 23 -3.83 4.02 13.06
CA ILE A 23 -2.99 4.83 12.15
C ILE A 23 -2.05 3.91 11.36
N LYS A 24 -1.39 2.96 12.02
CA LYS A 24 -0.54 1.97 11.35
C LYS A 24 -1.31 1.12 10.32
N LYS A 25 -2.59 0.80 10.56
CA LYS A 25 -3.43 0.08 9.59
C LYS A 25 -3.81 0.92 8.36
N VAL A 26 -3.93 2.24 8.51
CA VAL A 26 -4.21 3.17 7.39
C VAL A 26 -2.94 3.39 6.56
N ILE A 27 -1.78 3.46 7.21
CA ILE A 27 -0.48 3.69 6.58
C ILE A 27 0.16 2.39 6.07
N SER A 28 -0.33 1.22 6.48
CA SER A 28 0.24 -0.08 6.10
C SER A 28 0.10 -0.33 4.59
N PHE A 29 1.24 -0.30 3.91
CA PHE A 29 1.42 -0.74 2.52
C PHE A 29 0.95 -2.19 2.29
N GLU A 30 0.88 -3.03 3.31
CA GLU A 30 0.43 -4.43 3.19
C GLU A 30 -1.04 -4.53 2.76
N LYS A 31 -1.88 -3.57 3.17
CA LYS A 31 -3.28 -3.51 2.72
C LYS A 31 -3.41 -3.05 1.28
N TYR A 32 -2.49 -2.20 0.81
CA TYR A 32 -2.42 -1.83 -0.60
C TYR A 32 -1.79 -2.94 -1.45
N GLY A 33 -1.02 -3.86 -0.89
CA GLY A 33 -0.31 -4.88 -1.67
C GLY A 33 0.85 -4.27 -2.45
N GLY A 34 1.09 -4.76 -3.67
CA GLY A 34 2.15 -4.32 -4.57
C GLY A 34 1.79 -3.05 -5.34
N ALA A 35 2.82 -2.34 -5.77
CA ALA A 35 2.68 -1.17 -6.64
C ALA A 35 2.72 -1.59 -8.12
N PRO A 36 1.88 -1.02 -8.99
CA PRO A 36 1.97 -1.25 -10.43
C PRO A 36 3.23 -0.57 -10.99
N ILE A 37 3.96 -1.28 -11.85
CA ILE A 37 5.02 -0.72 -12.69
C ILE A 37 4.39 -0.36 -14.03
N LEU A 38 4.49 0.92 -14.41
CA LEU A 38 3.96 1.47 -15.67
C LEU A 38 5.10 1.67 -16.68
N GLY A 39 4.75 1.87 -17.95
CA GLY A 39 5.74 2.06 -19.02
C GLY A 39 6.35 0.77 -19.57
N VAL A 40 5.81 -0.39 -19.18
CA VAL A 40 6.15 -1.70 -19.74
C VAL A 40 4.96 -2.24 -20.54
N ASN A 41 5.23 -3.10 -21.54
CA ASN A 41 4.17 -3.72 -22.36
C ASN A 41 3.52 -4.91 -21.63
N GLY A 42 2.98 -4.69 -20.44
CA GLY A 42 2.36 -5.73 -19.63
C GLY A 42 1.96 -5.27 -18.23
N TYR A 43 1.25 -6.14 -17.51
CA TYR A 43 0.85 -5.88 -16.13
C TYR A 43 1.91 -6.39 -15.17
N VAL A 44 2.65 -5.48 -14.54
CA VAL A 44 3.70 -5.82 -13.57
C VAL A 44 3.39 -5.17 -12.23
N PHE A 45 3.37 -5.97 -11.16
CA PHE A 45 3.17 -5.49 -9.80
C PHE A 45 4.35 -5.91 -8.92
N LYS A 46 4.95 -4.93 -8.23
CA LYS A 46 6.07 -5.17 -7.33
C LYS A 46 5.62 -5.10 -5.88
N THR A 47 5.86 -6.20 -5.14
CA THR A 47 5.63 -6.28 -3.70
C THR A 47 6.93 -6.10 -2.91
N HIS A 48 6.84 -5.78 -1.62
CA HIS A 48 8.02 -5.76 -0.74
C HIS A 48 8.52 -7.20 -0.49
N GLY A 49 9.83 -7.42 -0.31
CA GLY A 49 10.39 -8.77 -0.10
C GLY A 49 9.91 -9.46 1.19
N ARG A 50 9.49 -8.66 2.18
CA ARG A 50 8.83 -9.12 3.42
C ARG A 50 7.30 -9.15 3.32
N ALA A 51 6.74 -9.29 2.11
CA ALA A 51 5.29 -9.28 1.93
C ALA A 51 4.64 -10.46 2.67
N THR A 52 3.60 -10.16 3.43
CA THR A 52 2.75 -11.18 4.06
C THR A 52 1.85 -11.86 3.02
N PRO A 53 1.31 -13.05 3.30
CA PRO A 53 0.35 -13.71 2.41
C PRO A 53 -0.86 -12.83 2.05
N GLU A 54 -1.31 -11.98 2.98
CA GLU A 54 -2.39 -11.03 2.74
C GLU A 54 -1.99 -9.92 1.75
N ALA A 55 -0.76 -9.42 1.84
CA ALA A 55 -0.24 -8.45 0.88
C ALA A 55 -0.17 -9.04 -0.54
N ILE A 56 0.27 -10.29 -0.70
CA ILE A 56 0.28 -11.00 -1.99
C ILE A 56 -1.15 -11.17 -2.53
N LYS A 57 -2.09 -11.64 -1.71
CA LYS A 57 -3.51 -11.78 -2.07
C LYS A 57 -4.12 -10.47 -2.55
N ASN A 58 -3.85 -9.37 -1.85
CA ASN A 58 -4.35 -8.04 -2.24
C ASN A 58 -3.72 -7.55 -3.54
N SER A 59 -2.44 -7.86 -3.77
CA SER A 59 -1.74 -7.54 -5.02
C SER A 59 -2.36 -8.27 -6.21
N LEU A 60 -2.64 -9.56 -6.07
CA LEU A 60 -3.30 -10.36 -7.10
C LEU A 60 -4.72 -9.86 -7.40
N LYS A 61 -5.49 -9.50 -6.38
CA LYS A 61 -6.83 -8.89 -6.57
C LYS A 61 -6.75 -7.59 -7.37
N LYS A 62 -5.74 -6.74 -7.10
CA LYS A 62 -5.53 -5.50 -7.86
C LYS A 62 -5.07 -5.77 -9.29
N LEU A 63 -4.16 -6.70 -9.48
CA LEU A 63 -3.72 -7.14 -10.81
C LEU A 63 -4.91 -7.65 -11.63
N TYR A 64 -5.74 -8.50 -11.05
CA TYR A 64 -6.98 -8.98 -11.69
C TYR A 64 -7.91 -7.83 -12.05
N PHE A 65 -8.09 -6.85 -11.17
CA PHE A 65 -8.87 -5.66 -11.47
C PHE A 65 -8.28 -4.86 -12.66
N PHE A 66 -6.96 -4.71 -12.73
CA PHE A 66 -6.29 -4.02 -13.85
C PHE A 66 -6.51 -4.73 -15.18
N VAL A 67 -6.38 -6.06 -15.17
CA VAL A 67 -6.64 -6.91 -16.35
C VAL A 67 -8.11 -6.82 -16.75
N LYS A 68 -9.04 -7.00 -15.82
CA LYS A 68 -10.49 -6.98 -16.08
C LYS A 68 -10.99 -5.66 -16.66
N ASN A 69 -10.34 -4.54 -16.32
CA ASN A 69 -10.75 -3.20 -16.77
C ASN A 69 -9.88 -2.68 -17.94
N ASP A 70 -9.13 -3.55 -18.61
CA ASP A 70 -8.24 -3.21 -19.74
C ASP A 70 -7.38 -1.97 -19.45
N PHE A 71 -6.81 -1.91 -18.24
CA PHE A 71 -6.13 -0.71 -17.75
C PHE A 71 -4.97 -0.29 -18.68
N LEU A 72 -4.23 -1.25 -19.25
CA LEU A 72 -3.14 -0.92 -20.20
C LEU A 72 -3.64 -0.22 -21.46
N LYS A 73 -4.79 -0.66 -22.01
CA LYS A 73 -5.41 -0.03 -23.18
C LYS A 73 -5.79 1.41 -22.86
N ARG A 74 -6.50 1.60 -21.75
CA ARG A 74 -6.95 2.93 -21.30
C ARG A 74 -5.79 3.87 -20.99
N LEU A 75 -4.70 3.34 -20.44
CA LEU A 75 -3.48 4.10 -20.18
C LEU A 75 -2.82 4.54 -21.49
N LYS A 76 -2.74 3.66 -22.49
CA LYS A 76 -2.19 3.98 -23.81
C LYS A 76 -3.02 5.04 -24.53
N GLU A 77 -4.34 4.87 -24.58
CA GLU A 77 -5.27 5.87 -25.13
C GLU A 77 -5.15 7.23 -24.43
N GLY A 78 -4.92 7.21 -23.11
CA GLY A 78 -4.62 8.40 -22.33
C GLY A 78 -3.31 9.06 -22.75
N GLY A 79 -2.23 8.30 -22.87
CA GLY A 79 -0.92 8.81 -23.32
C GLY A 79 -1.00 9.46 -24.69
N GLU A 80 -1.61 8.76 -25.66
CA GLU A 80 -1.86 9.27 -27.01
C GLU A 80 -2.66 10.58 -26.99
N ARG A 81 -3.70 10.68 -26.14
CA ARG A 81 -4.49 11.91 -25.99
C ARG A 81 -3.68 13.10 -25.49
N TYR A 82 -2.69 12.88 -24.63
CA TYR A 82 -1.85 13.94 -24.06
C TYR A 82 -0.52 14.12 -24.81
N GLY A 83 -0.27 13.35 -25.87
CA GLY A 83 0.95 13.45 -26.68
C GLY A 83 2.21 12.95 -25.98
N ILE A 84 2.08 11.99 -25.05
CA ILE A 84 3.18 11.35 -24.30
C ILE A 84 3.24 9.84 -24.53
#